data_AF-A0A5M3Z808-F1
#
_entry.id   AF-A0A5M3Z808-F1
#
_cell.length_a   1.000
_cell.length_b   1.000
_cell.length_c   1.000
_cell.angle_alpha   90.00
_cell.angle_beta   90.00
_cell.angle_gamma   90.00
#
_symmetry.space_group_name_H-M   'P 1'
#
loop_
_entity.id
_entity.type
_entity.pdbx_description
1 polymer ?
#
loop_
_entity_poly.entity_id
_entity_poly.type
_entity_poly.pdbx_seq_one_letter_code
_entity_poly.pdbx_strand_id
1 'polypeptide(L)'
;MMYQRIHTNDSDTIVLPLYIVLFLYHMTNRGTSYRTYHPALPWHSIAGTVEIILYYLGFRCSLMAVVACFVHSWTALMLVKNLQNGYPPLTRPAYQAGAVMRPAQMLYAYYTQSPADYHDALMPIHSFVYTRVLIFLMGTMGPTPSFKKNVNSRFVYSESILGGALIAVSHSTKPEAIAVYASIMHMVGKVSLWARRKHDAEREQGVPLSKTVRLLSYLGFITRGKRLVDSSKASSKEAPEIGHLYADRMGHSWASVS
;
A
#
# COMPACT_ATOMS: atom_id res chain seq x y z
N MET A 1 16.39 24.53 -16.49
CA MET A 1 16.92 24.93 -15.18
C MET A 1 16.69 23.76 -14.22
N MET A 2 17.76 23.05 -13.83
CA MET A 2 17.68 21.87 -12.94
C MET A 2 17.11 22.30 -11.58
N TYR A 3 16.18 21.51 -11.06
CA TYR A 3 15.55 21.73 -9.75
C TYR A 3 16.46 21.22 -8.65
N GLN A 4 16.62 21.99 -7.57
CA GLN A 4 17.39 21.54 -6.42
C GLN A 4 16.53 20.55 -5.61
N ARG A 5 16.74 19.27 -5.87
CA ARG A 5 16.10 18.15 -5.19
C ARG A 5 16.53 18.16 -3.71
N ILE A 6 15.58 17.88 -2.80
CA ILE A 6 15.94 17.62 -1.41
C ILE A 6 16.60 16.25 -1.37
N HIS A 7 17.89 16.29 -1.08
CA HIS A 7 18.64 15.11 -0.69
C HIS A 7 18.42 14.88 0.80
N THR A 8 17.40 14.09 1.16
CA THR A 8 17.43 13.40 2.44
C THR A 8 18.45 12.27 2.28
N ASN A 9 19.74 12.60 2.48
CA ASN A 9 20.88 11.71 2.22
C ASN A 9 20.73 10.31 2.86
N ASP A 10 19.95 10.20 3.93
CA ASP A 10 19.77 8.95 4.67
C ASP A 10 18.62 8.06 4.13
N SER A 11 17.60 8.61 3.47
CA SER A 11 16.48 7.78 2.97
C SER A 11 16.72 7.29 1.54
N ASP A 12 17.27 8.13 0.67
CA ASP A 12 17.50 7.78 -0.74
C ASP A 12 18.49 6.63 -0.91
N THR A 13 19.56 6.67 -0.09
CA THR A 13 20.62 5.65 -0.06
C THR A 13 20.12 4.31 0.45
N ILE A 14 19.01 4.26 1.18
CA ILE A 14 18.37 3.02 1.65
C ILE A 14 17.29 2.57 0.66
N VAL A 15 16.42 3.49 0.23
CA VAL A 15 15.24 3.19 -0.58
C VAL A 15 15.62 2.71 -1.99
N LEU A 16 16.57 3.36 -2.65
CA LEU A 16 16.96 2.99 -4.02
C LEU A 16 17.56 1.57 -4.10
N PRO A 17 18.52 1.17 -3.24
CA PRO A 17 19.00 -0.22 -3.22
C PRO A 17 17.88 -1.22 -2.92
N LEU A 18 16.93 -0.89 -2.04
CA LEU A 18 15.80 -1.79 -1.76
C LEU A 18 14.90 -1.98 -2.99
N TYR A 19 14.66 -0.95 -3.80
CA TYR A 19 13.97 -1.12 -5.08
C TYR A 19 14.75 -2.04 -6.03
N ILE A 20 16.08 -1.93 -6.08
CA ILE A 20 16.94 -2.83 -6.88
C ILE A 20 16.81 -4.27 -6.38
N VAL A 21 16.87 -4.50 -5.07
CA VAL A 21 16.70 -5.84 -4.48
C VAL A 21 15.34 -6.43 -4.83
N LEU A 22 14.26 -5.66 -4.73
CA LEU A 22 12.91 -6.10 -5.11
C LEU A 22 12.78 -6.41 -6.60
N PHE A 23 13.44 -5.61 -7.45
CA PHE A 23 13.51 -5.87 -8.88
C PHE A 23 14.25 -7.19 -9.17
N LEU A 24 15.42 -7.40 -8.57
CA LEU A 24 16.19 -8.64 -8.69
C LEU A 24 15.42 -9.86 -8.18
N TYR A 25 14.68 -9.71 -7.07
CA TYR A 25 13.77 -10.74 -6.56
C TYR A 25 12.70 -11.11 -7.61
N HIS A 26 12.07 -10.10 -8.23
CA HIS A 26 11.05 -10.32 -9.26
C HIS A 26 11.62 -10.97 -10.53
N MET A 27 12.82 -10.55 -10.96
CA MET A 27 13.54 -11.14 -12.09
C MET A 27 13.93 -12.59 -11.83
N THR A 28 14.46 -12.89 -10.64
CA THR A 28 14.82 -14.26 -10.21
C THR A 28 13.62 -15.20 -10.24
N ASN A 29 12.43 -14.67 -9.92
CA ASN A 29 11.18 -15.40 -9.96
C ASN A 29 10.53 -15.45 -11.37
N ARG A 30 11.26 -15.03 -12.42
CA ARG A 30 10.82 -15.02 -13.84
C ARG A 30 9.49 -14.30 -14.06
N GLY A 31 9.24 -13.24 -13.29
CA GLY A 31 7.97 -12.51 -13.36
C GLY A 31 6.78 -13.22 -12.72
N THR A 32 6.98 -14.39 -12.10
CA THR A 32 5.92 -15.09 -11.35
C THR A 32 5.57 -14.29 -10.10
N SER A 33 4.27 -14.05 -9.91
CA SER A 33 3.76 -13.26 -8.79
C SER A 33 2.76 -14.06 -7.98
N TYR A 34 2.81 -13.90 -6.65
CA TYR A 34 1.85 -14.52 -5.70
C TYR A 34 0.46 -13.87 -5.71
N ARG A 35 0.15 -13.01 -6.70
CA ARG A 35 -1.14 -12.35 -6.80
C ARG A 35 -1.81 -12.66 -8.12
N THR A 36 -3.10 -12.97 -8.05
CA THR A 36 -3.99 -13.01 -9.21
C THR A 36 -3.97 -11.65 -9.91
N TYR A 37 -3.91 -11.67 -11.25
CA TYR A 37 -3.91 -10.46 -12.05
C TYR A 37 -5.12 -9.57 -11.73
N HIS A 38 -4.88 -8.28 -11.54
CA HIS A 38 -5.91 -7.26 -11.42
C HIS A 38 -5.68 -6.19 -12.49
N PRO A 39 -6.70 -5.78 -13.28
CA PRO A 39 -6.52 -4.82 -14.37
C PRO A 39 -5.93 -3.46 -13.96
N ALA A 40 -6.16 -3.04 -12.70
CA ALA A 40 -5.60 -1.80 -12.16
C ALA A 40 -4.10 -1.90 -11.78
N LEU A 41 -3.55 -3.12 -11.63
CA LEU A 41 -2.19 -3.31 -11.12
C LEU A 41 -1.10 -2.79 -12.09
N PRO A 42 -1.14 -3.01 -13.41
CA PRO A 42 -0.16 -2.44 -14.32
C PRO A 42 -0.17 -0.91 -14.29
N TRP A 43 -1.35 -0.29 -14.31
CA TRP A 43 -1.51 1.16 -14.24
C TRP A 43 -0.99 1.74 -12.93
N HIS A 44 -1.27 1.06 -11.81
CA HIS A 44 -0.74 1.42 -10.50
C HIS A 44 0.80 1.43 -10.51
N SER A 45 1.42 0.34 -10.97
CA SER A 45 2.87 0.21 -11.03
C SER A 45 3.51 1.24 -11.98
N ILE A 46 2.96 1.43 -13.18
CA ILE A 46 3.49 2.40 -14.15
C ILE A 46 3.41 3.83 -13.59
N ALA A 47 2.26 4.21 -13.04
CA ALA A 47 2.06 5.55 -12.49
C ALA A 47 3.02 5.84 -11.32
N GLY A 48 3.20 4.87 -10.40
CA GLY A 48 4.16 5.01 -9.29
C GLY A 48 5.60 5.10 -9.78
N THR A 49 5.99 4.27 -10.75
CA THR A 49 7.34 4.29 -11.33
C THR A 49 7.62 5.60 -12.06
N VAL A 50 6.67 6.12 -12.85
CA VAL A 50 6.83 7.41 -13.55
C VAL A 50 7.05 8.52 -12.54
N GLU A 51 6.27 8.56 -11.47
CA GLU A 51 6.39 9.58 -10.42
C GLU A 51 7.76 9.51 -9.71
N ILE A 52 8.21 8.31 -9.34
CA ILE A 52 9.55 8.07 -8.77
C ILE A 52 10.63 8.55 -9.76
N ILE A 53 10.58 8.14 -11.02
CA ILE A 53 11.57 8.53 -12.03
C ILE A 53 11.64 10.05 -12.16
N LEU A 54 10.49 10.73 -12.26
CA LEU A 54 10.47 12.19 -12.35
C LEU A 54 11.11 12.86 -11.14
N TYR A 55 10.80 12.37 -9.94
CA TYR A 55 11.39 12.91 -8.72
C TYR A 55 12.91 12.69 -8.65
N TYR A 56 13.37 11.45 -8.86
CA TYR A 56 14.78 11.09 -8.73
C TYR A 56 15.66 11.66 -9.85
N LEU A 57 15.11 11.90 -11.05
CA LEU A 57 15.81 12.61 -12.13
C LEU A 57 15.83 14.15 -11.94
N GLY A 58 15.29 14.66 -10.84
CA GLY A 58 15.37 16.09 -10.51
C GLY A 58 14.43 16.97 -11.35
N PHE A 59 13.32 16.42 -11.84
CA PHE A 59 12.27 17.25 -12.43
C PHE A 59 11.47 17.96 -11.34
N ARG A 60 11.01 19.18 -11.64
CA ARG A 60 10.04 19.89 -10.80
C ARG A 60 8.73 19.11 -10.73
N CYS A 61 7.90 19.39 -9.73
CA CYS A 61 6.54 18.87 -9.68
C CYS A 61 5.78 19.31 -10.93
N SER A 62 5.61 18.39 -11.88
CA SER A 62 5.03 18.64 -13.19
C SER A 62 3.58 18.17 -13.25
N LEU A 63 2.84 18.64 -14.25
CA LEU A 63 1.48 18.15 -14.49
C LEU A 63 1.46 16.62 -14.70
N MET A 64 2.52 16.06 -15.29
CA MET A 64 2.67 14.61 -15.44
C MET A 64 2.79 13.90 -14.10
N ALA A 65 3.53 14.47 -13.13
CA ALA A 65 3.62 13.92 -11.76
C ALA A 65 2.27 13.99 -11.04
N VAL A 66 1.50 15.07 -11.23
CA VAL A 66 0.13 15.18 -10.71
C VAL A 66 -0.76 14.08 -11.30
N VAL A 67 -0.81 13.94 -12.63
CA VAL A 67 -1.62 12.91 -13.29
C VAL A 67 -1.21 11.51 -12.84
N ALA A 68 0.10 11.23 -12.76
CA ALA A 68 0.62 9.95 -12.26
C ALA A 68 0.17 9.69 -10.81
N CYS A 69 0.27 10.67 -9.91
CA CYS A 69 -0.18 10.55 -8.53
C CYS A 69 -1.70 10.25 -8.43
N PHE A 70 -2.52 10.91 -9.24
CA PHE A 70 -3.96 10.67 -9.30
C PHE A 70 -4.28 9.25 -9.80
N VAL A 71 -3.65 8.82 -10.90
CA VAL A 71 -3.81 7.46 -11.44
C VAL A 71 -3.36 6.41 -10.41
N HIS A 72 -2.21 6.62 -9.78
CA HIS A 72 -1.67 5.73 -8.76
C HIS A 72 -2.63 5.63 -7.56
N SER A 73 -3.13 6.76 -7.07
CA SER A 73 -4.05 6.83 -5.94
C SER A 73 -5.41 6.19 -6.25
N TRP A 74 -5.96 6.47 -7.44
CA TRP A 74 -7.20 5.85 -7.91
C TRP A 74 -7.09 4.33 -8.01
N THR A 75 -6.02 3.85 -8.67
CA THR A 75 -5.77 2.42 -8.83
C THR A 75 -5.47 1.74 -7.49
N ALA A 76 -4.85 2.43 -6.53
CA ALA A 76 -4.67 1.94 -5.16
C ALA A 76 -6.03 1.65 -4.48
N LEU A 77 -6.99 2.59 -4.56
CA LEU A 77 -8.33 2.39 -4.01
C LEU A 77 -9.06 1.19 -4.65
N MET A 78 -8.92 1.03 -5.98
CA MET A 78 -9.48 -0.12 -6.70
C MET A 78 -8.88 -1.45 -6.23
N LEU A 79 -7.56 -1.50 -6.02
CA LEU A 79 -6.86 -2.69 -5.54
C LEU A 79 -7.27 -3.04 -4.10
N VAL A 80 -7.47 -2.03 -3.24
CA VAL A 80 -7.81 -2.23 -1.82
C VAL A 80 -9.22 -2.77 -1.62
N LYS A 81 -10.16 -2.44 -2.51
CA LYS A 81 -11.56 -2.89 -2.45
C LYS A 81 -11.71 -4.40 -2.29
N ASN A 82 -10.84 -5.15 -2.96
CA ASN A 82 -10.84 -6.61 -2.97
C ASN A 82 -9.69 -7.20 -2.13
N LEU A 83 -9.01 -6.39 -1.31
CA LEU A 83 -7.91 -6.86 -0.49
C LEU A 83 -8.41 -7.82 0.59
N GLN A 84 -7.90 -9.05 0.57
CA GLN A 84 -8.21 -10.11 1.54
C GLN A 84 -7.03 -10.42 2.47
N ASN A 85 -5.85 -9.90 2.16
CA ASN A 85 -4.65 -10.11 2.96
C ASN A 85 -4.70 -9.29 4.25
N GLY A 86 -4.20 -9.90 5.33
CA GLY A 86 -4.15 -9.29 6.66
C GLY A 86 -5.51 -9.20 7.35
N TYR A 87 -5.66 -8.18 8.20
CA TYR A 87 -6.88 -7.85 8.91
C TYR A 87 -7.54 -6.62 8.27
N PRO A 88 -8.58 -6.80 7.42
CA PRO A 88 -9.13 -5.72 6.59
C PRO A 88 -9.50 -4.42 7.30
N PRO A 89 -10.03 -4.43 8.55
CA PRO A 89 -10.33 -3.20 9.28
C PRO A 89 -9.11 -2.34 9.63
N LEU A 90 -7.89 -2.90 9.63
CA LEU A 90 -6.65 -2.16 9.88
C LEU A 90 -5.86 -1.94 8.59
N THR A 91 -5.75 -2.95 7.74
CA THR A 91 -4.91 -2.88 6.53
C THR A 91 -5.48 -1.96 5.46
N ARG A 92 -6.80 -1.95 5.27
CA ARG A 92 -7.42 -1.14 4.21
C ARG A 92 -7.36 0.35 4.51
N PRO A 93 -7.69 0.82 5.73
CA PRO A 93 -7.54 2.23 6.05
C PRO A 93 -6.13 2.74 5.86
N ALA A 94 -5.10 1.93 6.17
CA ALA A 94 -3.70 2.31 5.92
C ALA A 94 -3.45 2.58 4.43
N TYR A 95 -3.82 1.65 3.54
CA TYR A 95 -3.68 1.89 2.10
C TYR A 95 -4.52 3.07 1.58
N GLN A 96 -5.76 3.18 2.06
CA GLN A 96 -6.70 4.23 1.65
C GLN A 96 -6.25 5.61 2.11
N ALA A 97 -5.66 5.73 3.30
CA ALA A 97 -5.14 6.99 3.82
C ALA A 97 -4.11 7.59 2.86
N GLY A 98 -3.12 6.80 2.44
CA GLY A 98 -2.14 7.22 1.45
C GLY A 98 -2.80 7.62 0.12
N ALA A 99 -3.75 6.81 -0.37
CA ALA A 99 -4.43 7.10 -1.63
C ALA A 99 -5.33 8.36 -1.60
N VAL A 100 -5.88 8.72 -0.43
CA VAL A 100 -6.71 9.93 -0.28
C VAL A 100 -5.86 11.17 -0.04
N MET A 101 -4.79 11.05 0.76
CA MET A 101 -3.94 12.16 1.16
C MET A 101 -3.08 12.70 0.00
N ARG A 102 -2.47 11.79 -0.78
CA ARG A 102 -1.45 12.15 -1.77
C ARG A 102 -1.94 13.06 -2.90
N PRO A 103 -3.14 12.89 -3.49
CA PRO A 103 -3.61 13.80 -4.53
C PRO A 103 -3.66 15.26 -4.06
N ALA A 104 -4.09 15.49 -2.81
CA ALA A 104 -4.14 16.83 -2.23
C ALA A 104 -2.72 17.40 -2.00
N GLN A 105 -1.81 16.60 -1.43
CA GLN A 105 -0.42 17.00 -1.22
C GLN A 105 0.31 17.27 -2.55
N MET A 106 0.07 16.45 -3.57
CA MET A 106 0.67 16.62 -4.88
C MET A 106 0.16 17.87 -5.59
N LEU A 107 -1.15 18.17 -5.49
CA LEU A 107 -1.69 19.44 -6.01
C LEU A 107 -1.09 20.64 -5.30
N TYR A 108 -0.93 20.56 -3.98
CA TYR A 108 -0.29 21.61 -3.20
C TYR A 108 1.17 21.80 -3.62
N ALA A 109 1.94 20.71 -3.75
CA ALA A 109 3.32 20.74 -4.24
C ALA A 109 3.43 21.28 -5.68
N TYR A 110 2.46 20.96 -6.53
CA TYR A 110 2.38 21.51 -7.89
C TYR A 110 2.09 23.01 -7.88
N TYR A 111 1.27 23.49 -6.96
CA TYR A 111 0.97 24.91 -6.83
C TYR A 111 2.16 25.70 -6.24
N THR A 112 2.76 25.20 -5.17
CA THR A 112 3.89 25.88 -4.48
C THR A 112 5.21 25.69 -5.20
N GLN A 113 5.34 24.65 -6.03
CA GLN A 113 6.59 24.21 -6.66
C GLN A 113 7.72 23.94 -5.64
N SER A 114 7.37 23.72 -4.37
CA SER A 114 8.29 23.52 -3.27
C SER A 114 8.92 22.12 -3.29
N PRO A 115 10.26 22.01 -3.23
CA PRO A 115 10.95 20.72 -3.15
C PRO A 115 10.51 19.86 -1.97
N ALA A 116 10.25 20.50 -0.83
CA ALA A 116 9.80 19.82 0.39
C ALA A 116 8.41 19.23 0.24
N ASP A 117 7.48 20.01 -0.32
CA ASP A 117 6.11 19.54 -0.50
C ASP A 117 6.03 18.41 -1.54
N TYR A 118 6.86 18.47 -2.60
CA TYR A 118 6.91 17.40 -3.61
C TYR A 118 7.52 16.11 -3.05
N HIS A 119 8.60 16.24 -2.29
CA HIS A 119 9.21 15.13 -1.57
C HIS A 119 8.20 14.45 -0.62
N ASP A 120 7.51 15.23 0.21
CA ASP A 120 6.56 14.72 1.20
C ASP A 120 5.35 14.03 0.57
N ALA A 121 4.89 14.52 -0.59
CA ALA A 121 3.83 13.88 -1.38
C ALA A 121 4.24 12.51 -1.98
N LEU A 122 5.54 12.31 -2.19
CA LEU A 122 6.12 11.06 -2.72
C LEU A 122 6.34 10.01 -1.64
N MET A 123 6.66 10.43 -0.41
CA MET A 123 7.05 9.53 0.68
C MET A 123 6.11 8.32 0.84
N PRO A 124 4.78 8.45 0.82
CA PRO A 124 3.91 7.29 0.99
C PRO A 124 4.00 6.24 -0.15
N ILE A 125 4.57 6.54 -1.33
CA ILE A 125 4.85 5.50 -2.36
C ILE A 125 5.86 4.48 -1.84
N HIS A 126 6.87 4.95 -1.11
CA HIS A 126 7.94 4.10 -0.58
C HIS A 126 7.44 3.11 0.48
N SER A 127 6.24 3.31 1.02
CA SER A 127 5.58 2.34 1.91
C SER A 127 5.49 0.94 1.31
N PHE A 128 5.41 0.82 -0.02
CA PHE A 128 5.47 -0.47 -0.71
C PHE A 128 6.77 -1.22 -0.38
N VAL A 129 7.91 -0.53 -0.47
CA VAL A 129 9.23 -1.13 -0.25
C VAL A 129 9.40 -1.49 1.22
N TYR A 130 9.12 -0.56 2.13
CA TYR A 130 9.22 -0.83 3.57
C TYR A 130 8.31 -1.96 4.00
N THR A 131 7.07 -2.02 3.48
CA THR A 131 6.16 -3.15 3.72
C THR A 131 6.81 -4.47 3.32
N ARG A 132 7.45 -4.55 2.15
CA ARG A 132 8.07 -5.80 1.68
C ARG A 132 9.23 -6.23 2.56
N VAL A 133 10.06 -5.28 2.98
CA VAL A 133 11.15 -5.53 3.94
C VAL A 133 10.59 -6.04 5.26
N LEU A 134 9.57 -5.38 5.81
CA LEU A 134 8.94 -5.81 7.05
C LEU A 134 8.28 -7.19 6.97
N ILE A 135 7.60 -7.50 5.85
CA ILE A 135 7.02 -8.84 5.61
C ILE A 135 8.13 -9.89 5.63
N PHE A 136 9.26 -9.62 5.00
CA PHE A 136 10.40 -10.53 4.98
C PHE A 136 10.98 -10.71 6.40
N LEU A 137 11.33 -9.61 7.07
CA LEU A 137 11.94 -9.62 8.40
C LEU A 137 11.04 -10.31 9.45
N MET A 138 9.77 -9.90 9.54
CA MET A 138 8.82 -10.52 10.46
C MET A 138 8.45 -11.96 10.03
N GLY A 139 8.53 -12.27 8.73
CA GLY A 139 8.40 -13.64 8.23
C GLY A 139 9.53 -14.54 8.72
N THR A 140 10.76 -14.02 8.79
CA THR A 140 11.93 -14.77 9.29
C THR A 140 12.04 -14.79 10.81
N MET A 141 11.49 -13.80 11.51
CA MET A 141 11.51 -13.69 12.98
C MET A 141 10.21 -14.15 13.66
N GLY A 142 9.29 -14.74 12.89
CA GLY A 142 7.97 -15.10 13.41
C GLY A 142 8.01 -16.20 14.48
N PRO A 143 6.88 -16.46 15.16
CA PRO A 143 6.83 -17.36 16.32
C PRO A 143 7.01 -18.85 15.98
N THR A 144 7.28 -19.18 14.72
CA THR A 144 7.48 -20.57 14.27
C THR A 144 8.74 -20.67 13.41
N PRO A 145 9.43 -21.82 13.38
CA PRO A 145 10.57 -22.04 12.48
C PRO A 145 10.20 -22.06 10.98
N SER A 146 8.91 -21.95 10.64
CA SER A 146 8.43 -22.01 9.26
C SER A 146 8.27 -20.61 8.68
N PHE A 147 9.21 -20.19 7.83
CA PHE A 147 9.12 -18.94 7.05
C PHE A 147 7.76 -18.85 6.33
N LYS A 148 7.33 -19.92 5.66
CA LYS A 148 6.05 -19.99 4.94
C LYS A 148 4.87 -19.68 5.87
N LYS A 149 4.82 -20.27 7.06
CA LYS A 149 3.72 -20.05 8.01
C LYS A 149 3.72 -18.61 8.53
N ASN A 150 4.89 -18.08 8.85
CA ASN A 150 5.04 -16.73 9.38
C ASN A 150 4.68 -15.66 8.34
N VAL A 151 5.25 -15.75 7.12
CA VAL A 151 5.11 -14.73 6.08
C VAL A 151 3.68 -14.62 5.53
N ASN A 152 2.92 -15.72 5.54
CA ASN A 152 1.50 -15.71 5.15
C ASN A 152 0.55 -15.39 6.32
N SER A 153 1.08 -15.10 7.52
CA SER A 153 0.26 -14.70 8.65
C SER A 153 -0.44 -13.38 8.40
N ARG A 154 -1.76 -13.33 8.70
CA ARG A 154 -2.53 -12.09 8.65
C ARG A 154 -1.98 -11.04 9.60
N PHE A 155 -1.41 -11.46 10.72
CA PHE A 155 -0.77 -10.55 11.69
C PHE A 155 0.45 -9.88 11.07
N VAL A 156 1.42 -10.66 10.58
CA VAL A 156 2.64 -10.16 9.91
C VAL A 156 2.28 -9.21 8.78
N TYR A 157 1.30 -9.59 7.94
CA TYR A 157 0.85 -8.71 6.87
C TYR A 157 0.27 -7.39 7.39
N SER A 158 -0.54 -7.42 8.46
CA SER A 158 -1.19 -6.21 8.97
C SER A 158 -0.20 -5.23 9.59
N GLU A 159 0.70 -5.74 10.43
CA GLU A 159 1.76 -4.95 11.05
C GLU A 159 2.72 -4.39 10.00
N SER A 160 3.07 -5.17 8.98
CA SER A 160 3.98 -4.71 7.93
C SER A 160 3.41 -3.56 7.12
N ILE A 161 2.10 -3.58 6.86
CA ILE A 161 1.42 -2.51 6.11
C ILE A 161 1.36 -1.22 6.94
N LEU A 162 0.98 -1.33 8.20
CA LEU A 162 0.95 -0.16 9.08
C LEU A 162 2.35 0.38 9.30
N GLY A 163 3.28 -0.46 9.73
CA GLY A 163 4.68 -0.09 9.97
C GLY A 163 5.36 0.47 8.73
N GLY A 164 5.16 -0.16 7.56
CA GLY A 164 5.74 0.31 6.31
C GLY A 164 5.23 1.68 5.89
N ALA A 165 3.95 1.98 6.15
CA ALA A 165 3.39 3.30 5.91
C ALA A 165 3.91 4.35 6.91
N LEU A 166 4.04 4.00 8.19
CA LEU A 166 4.57 4.92 9.20
C LEU A 166 6.04 5.26 8.96
N ILE A 167 6.87 4.28 8.62
CA ILE A 167 8.29 4.51 8.25
C ILE A 167 8.37 5.39 7.01
N ALA A 168 7.57 5.10 5.98
CA ALA A 168 7.55 5.91 4.77
C ALA A 168 7.21 7.38 5.08
N VAL A 169 6.13 7.61 5.82
CA VAL A 169 5.69 8.98 6.16
C VAL A 169 6.65 9.66 7.14
N SER A 170 7.36 8.92 8.00
CA SER A 170 8.37 9.51 8.90
C SER A 170 9.57 10.11 8.17
N HIS A 171 9.79 9.73 6.91
CA HIS A 171 10.80 10.38 6.07
C HIS A 171 10.36 11.73 5.50
N SER A 172 9.12 12.17 5.72
CA SER A 172 8.67 13.51 5.31
C SER A 172 9.44 14.60 6.07
N THR A 173 9.53 15.79 5.48
CA THR A 173 10.24 16.93 6.09
C THR A 173 9.59 17.45 7.38
N LYS A 174 8.29 17.18 7.55
CA LYS A 174 7.50 17.65 8.69
C LYS A 174 7.35 16.55 9.75
N PRO A 175 7.77 16.77 11.02
CA PRO A 175 7.68 15.76 12.07
C PRO A 175 6.22 15.35 12.39
N GLU A 176 5.27 16.26 12.18
CA GLU A 176 3.84 15.99 12.39
C GLU A 176 3.21 15.07 11.32
N ALA A 177 3.94 14.73 10.24
CA ALA A 177 3.40 13.94 9.13
C ALA A 177 2.84 12.59 9.59
N ILE A 178 3.50 11.94 10.57
CA ILE A 178 3.03 10.67 11.15
C ILE A 178 1.66 10.86 11.82
N ALA A 179 1.51 11.90 12.64
CA ALA A 179 0.27 12.19 13.35
C ALA A 179 -0.87 12.55 12.38
N VAL A 180 -0.58 13.33 11.33
CA VAL A 180 -1.53 13.66 10.27
C VAL A 180 -1.97 12.40 9.53
N TYR A 181 -1.03 11.57 9.10
CA TYR A 181 -1.33 10.31 8.42
C TYR A 181 -2.17 9.37 9.29
N ALA A 182 -1.78 9.17 10.56
CA ALA A 182 -2.53 8.34 11.51
C ALA A 182 -3.96 8.86 11.72
N SER A 183 -4.14 10.18 11.77
CA SER A 183 -5.45 10.83 11.88
C SER A 183 -6.32 10.57 10.64
N ILE A 184 -5.76 10.75 9.44
CA ILE A 184 -6.46 10.46 8.17
C ILE A 184 -6.84 8.97 8.10
N MET A 185 -5.91 8.08 8.44
CA MET A 185 -6.15 6.64 8.48
C MET A 185 -7.29 6.29 9.45
N HIS A 186 -7.30 6.88 10.65
CA HIS A 186 -8.36 6.67 11.61
C HIS A 186 -9.72 7.15 11.06
N MET A 187 -9.77 8.36 10.49
CA MET A 187 -10.98 8.91 9.88
C MET A 187 -11.50 8.04 8.74
N VAL A 188 -10.63 7.62 7.82
CA VAL A 188 -10.97 6.68 6.73
C VAL A 188 -11.53 5.37 7.27
N GLY A 189 -10.95 4.84 8.35
CA GLY A 189 -11.47 3.66 9.04
C GLY A 189 -12.88 3.87 9.59
N LYS A 190 -13.12 5.01 10.25
CA LYS A 190 -14.45 5.38 10.78
C LYS A 190 -15.48 5.55 9.66
N VAL A 191 -15.12 6.21 8.57
CA VAL A 191 -15.98 6.37 7.38
C VAL A 191 -16.32 5.02 6.77
N SER A 192 -15.34 4.12 6.63
CA SER A 192 -15.56 2.76 6.12
C SER A 192 -16.51 1.95 7.00
N LEU A 193 -16.34 2.02 8.33
CA LEU A 193 -17.23 1.37 9.28
C LEU A 193 -18.65 1.93 9.24
N TRP A 194 -18.80 3.25 9.19
CA TRP A 194 -20.09 3.90 9.05
C TRP A 194 -20.78 3.50 7.74
N ALA A 195 -20.06 3.56 6.62
CA ALA A 195 -20.57 3.22 5.30
C ALA A 195 -21.03 1.76 5.24
N ARG A 196 -20.29 0.85 5.89
CA ARG A 196 -20.68 -0.55 6.02
C ARG A 196 -21.96 -0.72 6.85
N ARG A 197 -22.04 -0.12 8.03
CA ARG A 197 -23.25 -0.20 8.89
C ARG A 197 -24.48 0.33 8.15
N LYS A 198 -24.33 1.45 7.44
CA LYS A 198 -25.41 2.05 6.65
C LYS A 198 -25.83 1.14 5.49
N HIS A 199 -24.86 0.57 4.77
CA HIS A 199 -25.11 -0.40 3.71
C HIS A 199 -25.87 -1.64 4.21
N ASP A 200 -25.45 -2.20 5.34
CA ASP A 200 -26.06 -3.43 5.90
C ASP A 200 -27.48 -3.14 6.39
N ALA A 201 -27.72 -2.00 7.07
CA ALA A 201 -29.05 -1.56 7.48
C ALA A 201 -30.01 -1.30 6.29
N GLU A 202 -29.55 -0.61 5.24
CA GLU A 202 -30.35 -0.36 4.03
C GLU A 202 -30.71 -1.67 3.32
N ARG A 203 -29.79 -2.65 3.33
CA ARG A 203 -30.02 -3.97 2.75
C ARG A 203 -31.01 -4.82 3.56
N GLU A 204 -30.92 -4.78 4.90
CA GLU A 204 -31.86 -5.47 5.79
C GLU A 204 -33.29 -4.92 5.67
N GLN A 205 -33.42 -3.60 5.47
CA GLN A 205 -34.70 -2.94 5.24
C GLN A 205 -35.27 -3.13 3.83
N GLY A 206 -34.51 -3.74 2.91
CA GLY A 206 -34.92 -3.94 1.53
C GLY A 206 -35.03 -2.63 0.72
N VAL A 207 -34.42 -1.53 1.20
CA VAL A 207 -34.48 -0.23 0.53
C VAL A 207 -33.33 -0.06 -0.46
N PRO A 208 -33.49 0.74 -1.54
CA PRO A 208 -32.41 1.06 -2.45
C PRO A 208 -31.25 1.75 -1.73
N LEU A 209 -30.01 1.34 -2.04
CA LEU A 209 -28.82 1.95 -1.45
C LEU A 209 -28.75 3.45 -1.75
N SER A 210 -28.50 4.24 -0.71
CA SER A 210 -28.32 5.69 -0.83
C SER A 210 -27.14 6.05 -1.75
N LYS A 211 -27.22 7.21 -2.41
CA LYS A 211 -26.17 7.67 -3.36
C LYS A 211 -24.79 7.70 -2.70
N THR A 212 -24.70 8.13 -1.45
CA THR A 212 -23.47 8.18 -0.66
C THR A 212 -22.88 6.79 -0.42
N VAL A 213 -23.70 5.83 0.00
CA VAL A 213 -23.26 4.44 0.22
C VAL A 213 -22.81 3.79 -1.09
N ARG A 214 -23.52 4.07 -2.19
CA ARG A 214 -23.13 3.59 -3.53
C ARG A 214 -21.79 4.17 -3.97
N LEU A 215 -21.57 5.47 -3.76
CA LEU A 215 -20.31 6.13 -4.07
C LEU A 215 -19.15 5.56 -3.22
N LEU A 216 -19.34 5.44 -1.90
CA LEU A 216 -18.32 4.88 -1.01
C LEU A 216 -18.01 3.41 -1.32
N SER A 217 -19.02 2.63 -1.73
CA SER A 217 -18.82 1.27 -2.24
C SER A 217 -18.03 1.25 -3.54
N TYR A 218 -18.31 2.18 -4.45
CA TYR A 218 -17.55 2.34 -5.70
C TYR A 218 -16.09 2.65 -5.41
N LEU A 219 -15.83 3.63 -4.54
CA LEU A 219 -14.51 4.08 -4.09
C LEU A 219 -13.74 3.05 -3.22
N GLY A 220 -14.36 1.93 -2.86
CA GLY A 220 -13.68 0.83 -2.15
C GLY A 220 -13.73 0.92 -0.62
N PHE A 221 -14.54 1.80 -0.03
CA PHE A 221 -14.70 1.94 1.42
C PHE A 221 -15.62 0.88 2.05
N ILE A 222 -16.34 0.08 1.25
CA ILE A 222 -17.24 -0.98 1.74
C ILE A 222 -16.77 -2.35 1.24
N THR A 223 -16.71 -3.31 2.17
CA THR A 223 -16.50 -4.73 1.86
C THR A 223 -17.77 -5.35 1.30
N ARG A 224 -17.71 -6.03 0.14
CA ARG A 224 -18.81 -6.91 -0.30
C ARG A 224 -18.92 -8.09 0.69
N GLY A 225 -19.91 -8.02 1.58
CA GLY A 225 -20.02 -8.82 2.81
C GLY A 225 -20.16 -10.35 2.69
N LYS A 226 -20.29 -10.94 1.49
CA LYS A 226 -20.42 -12.41 1.39
C LYS A 226 -19.16 -13.21 1.76
N ARG A 227 -17.95 -12.61 1.81
CA ARG A 227 -16.69 -13.35 2.08
C ARG A 227 -16.20 -13.37 3.53
N LEU A 228 -16.77 -12.55 4.42
CA LEU A 228 -16.31 -12.47 5.80
C LEU A 228 -16.90 -13.58 6.69
N VAL A 229 -18.11 -14.08 6.38
CA VAL A 229 -18.74 -15.19 7.11
C VAL A 229 -18.24 -16.56 6.60
N ASP A 230 -17.89 -16.67 5.32
CA ASP A 230 -17.24 -17.85 4.74
C ASP A 230 -15.72 -17.93 5.05
N SER A 231 -15.17 -17.01 5.84
CA SER A 231 -13.74 -17.00 6.21
C SER A 231 -13.27 -18.18 7.08
N SER A 232 -14.18 -19.08 7.49
CA SER A 232 -13.85 -20.39 8.06
C SER A 232 -13.84 -21.52 7.04
N LYS A 233 -14.29 -21.28 5.79
CA LYS A 233 -14.48 -22.31 4.74
C LYS A 233 -14.17 -21.86 3.30
N ALA A 234 -13.31 -20.86 3.09
CA ALA A 234 -12.91 -20.50 1.73
C ALA A 234 -11.82 -21.44 1.19
N SER A 235 -12.28 -22.42 0.40
CA SER A 235 -11.52 -23.40 -0.38
C SER A 235 -10.59 -22.75 -1.42
N SER A 236 -9.28 -22.94 -1.22
CA SER A 236 -8.29 -23.55 -2.13
C SER A 236 -8.31 -23.26 -3.64
N LYS A 237 -8.73 -22.08 -4.11
CA LYS A 237 -8.48 -21.61 -5.49
C LYS A 237 -7.84 -20.21 -5.54
N GLU A 238 -7.01 -19.89 -4.55
CA GLU A 238 -6.36 -18.59 -4.42
C GLU A 238 -4.88 -18.68 -4.76
N ALA A 239 -4.32 -17.56 -5.21
CA ALA A 239 -2.95 -17.42 -5.67
C ALA A 239 -1.92 -18.14 -4.78
N PRO A 240 -0.78 -18.63 -5.34
CA PRO A 240 0.17 -19.42 -4.56
C PRO A 240 0.62 -18.68 -3.30
N GLU A 241 0.68 -19.40 -2.19
CA GLU A 241 1.20 -18.86 -0.92
C GLU A 241 2.67 -18.43 -1.08
N ILE A 242 3.08 -17.39 -0.36
CA ILE A 242 4.48 -16.97 -0.32
C ILE A 242 5.31 -18.09 0.34
N GLY A 243 6.51 -18.38 -0.15
CA GLY A 243 7.35 -19.47 0.34
C GLY A 243 7.60 -20.59 -0.66
N HIS A 244 7.16 -20.44 -1.91
CA HIS A 244 7.27 -21.46 -2.97
C HIS A 244 8.15 -21.08 -4.15
N LEU A 245 8.53 -19.80 -4.30
CA LEU A 245 9.40 -19.41 -5.42
C LEU A 245 10.87 -19.57 -5.04
N TYR A 246 11.73 -19.58 -6.06
CA TYR A 246 13.16 -19.82 -5.90
C TYR A 246 13.80 -18.83 -4.92
N ALA A 247 13.44 -17.56 -5.01
CA ALA A 247 13.99 -16.53 -4.14
C ALA A 247 13.56 -16.67 -2.66
N ASP A 248 12.50 -17.43 -2.36
CA ASP A 248 12.05 -17.67 -0.98
C ASP A 248 12.96 -18.64 -0.22
N ARG A 249 13.85 -19.36 -0.91
CA ARG A 249 14.85 -20.23 -0.27
C ARG A 249 15.67 -19.48 0.76
N MET A 250 15.99 -18.21 0.48
CA MET A 250 16.67 -17.34 1.42
C MET A 250 15.86 -17.20 2.72
N GLY A 251 14.56 -16.86 2.62
CA GLY A 251 13.69 -16.74 3.79
C GLY A 251 13.59 -18.04 4.60
N HIS A 252 13.52 -19.19 3.94
CA HIS A 252 13.54 -20.50 4.60
C HIS A 252 14.85 -20.76 5.34
N SER A 253 16.00 -20.49 4.72
CA SER A 253 17.30 -20.65 5.36
C SER A 253 17.43 -19.76 6.60
N TRP A 254 17.03 -18.50 6.52
CA TRP A 254 17.10 -17.57 7.65
C TRP A 254 16.15 -17.95 8.80
N ALA A 255 14.92 -18.36 8.51
CA ALA A 255 13.96 -18.79 9.54
C ALA A 255 14.36 -20.11 10.25
N SER A 256 15.23 -20.92 9.64
CA SER A 256 15.73 -22.16 10.24
C SER A 256 16.89 -21.97 11.23
N VAL A 257 17.48 -20.76 11.28
CA VAL A 257 18.61 -20.43 12.16
C VAL A 257 18.13 -19.96 13.55
N SER A 258 16.85 -19.63 13.70
CA SER A 258 16.18 -19.26 14.96
C SER A 258 15.56 -20.46 15.68
#